data_AF-A0AAC8YF59-F1
#
_entry.id   AF-A0AAC8YF59-F1
#
_cell.length_a   1.000
_cell.length_b   1.000
_cell.length_c   1.000
_cell.angle_alpha   90.00
_cell.angle_beta   90.00
_cell.angle_gamma   90.00
#
_symmetry.space_group_name_H-M   'P 1'
#
loop_
_entity.id
_entity.type
_entity.pdbx_description
1 polymer ?
#
loop_
_entity_poly.entity_id
_entity_poly.type
_entity_poly.pdbx_seq_one_letter_code
_entity_poly.pdbx_strand_id
1 'polypeptide(L)'
;MRVSPLALGAITLGGTHGMEHFGHVQAPEAADLLATAQEAGINMVDVANYYSTGDAEEILGQALGSSREFDSLMVTSKVRMVVGPGPNDGGQSRWHILDQVDRSLRSLGRDHLDLYYLHEWDGQTPLEESLGTMDSLVRSGKIRYYGVSNFTSWQLMKALMVCDRHGFIRPVSQQIYYTPQAREVEYEMIPAAIDQGIGTQVWSPLAMGLLTGKYRRGSRPRQGTRMSDGDGSDVRIQDWENLYTMVNALDEIARRHGVPIAAVDLAWLLARPGVTNLAVGARNTDQLKASLEALSLELDDEDIAAISRVSPLRVRYPFWHQADLASDRLSEADRDIIATTAAQL
;
A
#
# COMPACT_ATOMS: atom_id res chain seq x y z
N MET A 1 -5.13 4.70 16.56
CA MET A 1 -5.08 3.29 16.12
C MET A 1 -3.60 2.90 15.97
N ARG A 2 -3.19 1.66 16.28
CA ARG A 2 -1.82 1.17 16.07
C ARG A 2 -1.87 -0.02 15.11
N VAL A 3 -1.01 0.00 14.11
CA VAL A 3 -0.89 -1.07 13.10
C VAL A 3 0.50 -1.68 13.18
N SER A 4 0.62 -2.97 12.85
CA SER A 4 1.91 -3.62 12.66
C SER A 4 2.67 -3.01 11.46
N PRO A 5 4.01 -3.12 11.40
CA PRO A 5 4.79 -2.59 10.27
C PRO A 5 4.41 -3.20 8.92
N LEU A 6 3.95 -4.47 8.90
CA LEU A 6 3.39 -5.10 7.72
C LEU A 6 1.89 -5.34 7.91
N ALA A 7 1.15 -5.42 6.81
CA ALA A 7 -0.22 -5.91 6.74
C ALA A 7 -0.30 -7.02 5.69
N LEU A 8 -1.18 -8.00 5.90
CA LEU A 8 -1.45 -9.03 4.89
C LEU A 8 -2.32 -8.43 3.78
N GLY A 9 -1.74 -8.21 2.61
CA GLY A 9 -2.46 -7.76 1.41
C GLY A 9 -3.20 -8.91 0.75
N ALA A 10 -4.50 -8.75 0.53
CA ALA A 10 -5.42 -9.81 0.11
C ALA A 10 -5.71 -9.85 -1.41
N ILE A 11 -4.95 -9.13 -2.24
CA ILE A 11 -5.15 -9.13 -3.71
C ILE A 11 -4.94 -10.52 -4.35
N THR A 12 -4.29 -11.45 -3.64
CA THR A 12 -4.02 -12.82 -4.10
C THR A 12 -5.18 -13.79 -3.83
N LEU A 13 -6.21 -13.37 -3.09
CA LEU A 13 -7.39 -14.18 -2.76
C LEU A 13 -8.35 -14.22 -3.94
N GLY A 14 -8.84 -15.42 -4.24
CA GLY A 14 -9.76 -15.67 -5.35
C GLY A 14 -9.07 -15.85 -6.68
N GLY A 15 -8.75 -14.74 -7.37
CA GLY A 15 -8.23 -14.79 -8.73
C GLY A 15 -9.30 -15.10 -9.76
N THR A 16 -10.37 -14.33 -9.74
CA THR A 16 -11.44 -14.35 -10.75
C THR A 16 -11.58 -12.97 -11.38
N HIS A 17 -12.43 -12.87 -12.40
CA HIS A 17 -12.81 -11.60 -13.04
C HIS A 17 -11.63 -10.82 -13.65
N GLY A 18 -10.66 -11.52 -14.24
CA GLY A 18 -9.49 -10.89 -14.86
C GLY A 18 -8.34 -10.60 -13.90
N MET A 19 -8.38 -11.18 -12.69
CA MET A 19 -7.33 -11.07 -11.66
C MET A 19 -6.63 -12.41 -11.37
N GLU A 20 -6.80 -13.41 -12.23
CA GLU A 20 -6.22 -14.76 -12.09
C GLU A 20 -4.69 -14.71 -11.89
N HIS A 21 -4.02 -13.76 -12.55
CA HIS A 21 -2.56 -13.58 -12.46
C HIS A 21 -2.08 -13.09 -11.09
N PHE A 22 -2.94 -12.54 -10.24
CA PHE A 22 -2.56 -12.13 -8.89
C PHE A 22 -2.40 -13.32 -7.95
N GLY A 23 -3.22 -14.36 -8.08
CA GLY A 23 -3.19 -15.58 -7.27
C GLY A 23 -4.56 -16.23 -7.20
N HIS A 24 -4.61 -17.46 -6.68
CA HIS A 24 -5.85 -18.24 -6.52
C HIS A 24 -6.09 -18.74 -5.09
N VAL A 25 -5.66 -17.95 -4.09
CA VAL A 25 -5.74 -18.35 -2.68
C VAL A 25 -7.21 -18.46 -2.26
N GLN A 26 -7.63 -19.63 -1.77
CA GLN A 26 -8.99 -19.87 -1.29
C GLN A 26 -9.05 -19.77 0.24
N ALA A 27 -10.24 -19.95 0.82
CA ALA A 27 -10.48 -19.68 2.23
C ALA A 27 -9.59 -20.49 3.20
N PRO A 28 -9.32 -21.80 2.99
CA PRO A 28 -8.41 -22.56 3.85
C PRO A 28 -6.98 -22.01 3.82
N GLU A 29 -6.44 -21.74 2.63
CA GLU A 29 -5.08 -21.19 2.48
C GLU A 29 -5.00 -19.75 3.00
N ALA A 30 -6.07 -18.97 2.86
CA ALA A 30 -6.17 -17.65 3.46
C ALA A 30 -6.15 -17.73 5.00
N ALA A 31 -6.82 -18.72 5.61
CA ALA A 31 -6.76 -18.94 7.05
C ALA A 31 -5.33 -19.29 7.52
N ASP A 32 -4.60 -20.11 6.76
CA ASP A 32 -3.19 -20.41 7.06
C ASP A 32 -2.29 -19.15 6.98
N LEU A 33 -2.56 -18.27 6.01
CA LEU A 33 -1.87 -16.98 5.90
C LEU A 33 -2.20 -16.05 7.08
N LEU A 34 -3.46 -15.99 7.50
CA LEU A 34 -3.89 -15.20 8.65
C LEU A 34 -3.21 -15.68 9.94
N ALA A 35 -3.20 -17.00 10.18
CA ALA A 35 -2.53 -17.60 11.32
C ALA A 35 -1.03 -17.27 11.31
N THR A 36 -0.36 -17.48 10.18
CA THR A 36 1.07 -17.16 10.01
C THR A 36 1.37 -15.68 10.26
N ALA A 37 0.49 -14.78 9.77
CA ALA A 37 0.64 -13.35 9.99
C ALA A 37 0.48 -12.99 11.48
N GLN A 38 -0.56 -13.52 12.14
CA GLN A 38 -0.84 -13.24 13.55
C GLN A 38 0.25 -13.80 14.49
N GLU A 39 0.79 -14.99 14.20
CA GLU A 39 1.95 -15.55 14.91
C GLU A 39 3.17 -14.63 14.87
N ALA A 40 3.35 -13.89 13.77
CA ALA A 40 4.41 -12.90 13.61
C ALA A 40 4.04 -11.50 14.14
N GLY A 41 2.90 -11.37 14.83
CA GLY A 41 2.44 -10.10 15.42
C GLY A 41 1.80 -9.13 14.42
N ILE A 42 1.46 -9.59 13.21
CA ILE A 42 0.70 -8.78 12.25
C ILE A 42 -0.74 -8.67 12.71
N ASN A 43 -1.26 -7.43 12.75
CA ASN A 43 -2.59 -7.15 13.28
C ASN A 43 -3.57 -6.59 12.24
N MET A 44 -3.17 -6.49 10.96
CA MET A 44 -3.97 -5.86 9.92
C MET A 44 -3.97 -6.66 8.61
N VAL A 45 -5.15 -6.74 8.00
CA VAL A 45 -5.39 -7.36 6.68
C VAL A 45 -6.01 -6.31 5.75
N ASP A 46 -5.47 -6.18 4.55
CA ASP A 46 -5.86 -5.17 3.57
C ASP A 46 -6.49 -5.81 2.33
N VAL A 47 -7.79 -5.56 2.10
CA VAL A 47 -8.56 -6.04 0.94
C VAL A 47 -9.25 -4.88 0.22
N ALA A 48 -10.00 -5.14 -0.84
CA ALA A 48 -10.83 -4.15 -1.52
C ALA A 48 -12.03 -4.82 -2.19
N ASN A 49 -13.14 -4.10 -2.31
CA ASN A 49 -14.32 -4.56 -3.06
C ASN A 49 -14.02 -4.85 -4.55
N TYR A 50 -12.97 -4.22 -5.09
CA TYR A 50 -12.53 -4.39 -6.47
C TYR A 50 -11.75 -5.68 -6.71
N TYR A 51 -11.11 -6.25 -5.68
CA TYR A 51 -10.27 -7.42 -5.85
C TYR A 51 -11.14 -8.62 -6.21
N SER A 52 -10.94 -9.13 -7.43
CA SER A 52 -11.80 -10.14 -8.04
C SER A 52 -13.29 -9.78 -7.96
N THR A 53 -13.62 -8.49 -8.12
CA THR A 53 -15.01 -7.95 -8.08
C THR A 53 -15.80 -8.35 -6.82
N GLY A 54 -15.10 -8.49 -5.69
CA GLY A 54 -15.67 -8.76 -4.37
C GLY A 54 -15.39 -10.16 -3.86
N ASP A 55 -14.98 -11.10 -4.71
CA ASP A 55 -14.71 -12.50 -4.31
C ASP A 55 -13.60 -12.57 -3.25
N ALA A 56 -12.61 -11.68 -3.32
CA ALA A 56 -11.54 -11.61 -2.32
C ALA A 56 -12.07 -11.25 -0.92
N GLU A 57 -13.10 -10.39 -0.81
CA GLU A 57 -13.74 -10.06 0.47
C GLU A 57 -14.54 -11.25 1.01
N GLU A 58 -15.22 -12.00 0.14
CA GLU A 58 -15.97 -13.20 0.53
C GLU A 58 -15.05 -14.31 1.02
N ILE A 59 -13.94 -14.55 0.32
CA ILE A 59 -12.92 -15.54 0.72
C ILE A 59 -12.27 -15.13 2.03
N LEU A 60 -11.93 -13.83 2.19
CA LEU A 60 -11.39 -13.33 3.44
C LEU A 60 -12.40 -13.45 4.58
N GLY A 61 -13.68 -13.16 4.35
CA GLY A 61 -14.74 -13.32 5.34
C GLY A 61 -14.89 -14.77 5.82
N GLN A 62 -14.83 -15.74 4.90
CA GLN A 62 -14.82 -17.17 5.24
C GLN A 62 -13.60 -17.55 6.08
N ALA A 63 -12.42 -17.06 5.72
CA ALA A 63 -11.18 -17.32 6.46
C ALA A 63 -11.22 -16.71 7.86
N LEU A 64 -11.64 -15.45 7.99
CA LEU A 64 -11.83 -14.76 9.27
C LEU A 64 -12.84 -15.51 10.16
N GLY A 65 -13.96 -15.98 9.58
CA GLY A 65 -15.00 -16.72 10.30
C GLY A 65 -14.60 -18.14 10.71
N SER A 66 -13.44 -18.65 10.27
CA SER A 66 -12.98 -20.00 10.59
C SER A 66 -12.41 -20.14 12.02
N SER A 67 -11.98 -19.03 12.64
CA SER A 67 -11.41 -19.01 14.00
C SER A 67 -11.69 -17.69 14.71
N ARG A 68 -12.07 -17.76 16.00
CA ARG A 68 -12.23 -16.57 16.85
C ARG A 68 -10.92 -15.82 17.14
N GLU A 69 -9.77 -16.46 16.91
CA GLU A 69 -8.46 -15.80 17.07
C GLU A 69 -8.29 -14.63 16.10
N PHE A 70 -8.97 -14.71 14.94
CA PHE A 70 -8.96 -13.68 13.90
C PHE A 70 -9.89 -12.49 14.18
N ASP A 71 -10.74 -12.56 15.22
CA ASP A 71 -11.66 -11.47 15.59
C ASP A 71 -10.89 -10.17 15.88
N SER A 72 -9.67 -10.31 16.43
CA SER A 72 -8.77 -9.21 16.80
C SER A 72 -8.03 -8.57 15.62
N LEU A 73 -8.04 -9.20 14.44
CA LEU A 73 -7.40 -8.64 13.25
C LEU A 73 -8.20 -7.46 12.74
N MET A 74 -7.49 -6.38 12.48
CA MET A 74 -8.03 -5.18 11.85
C MET A 74 -8.22 -5.44 10.35
N VAL A 75 -9.37 -5.05 9.82
CA VAL A 75 -9.71 -5.27 8.41
C VAL A 75 -9.92 -3.94 7.71
N THR A 76 -9.21 -3.75 6.61
CA THR A 76 -9.44 -2.63 5.71
C THR A 76 -10.26 -3.07 4.50
N SER A 77 -10.99 -2.12 3.89
CA SER A 77 -11.45 -2.28 2.51
C SER A 77 -11.35 -0.95 1.77
N LYS A 78 -11.72 -0.93 0.50
CA LYS A 78 -11.61 0.24 -0.37
C LYS A 78 -12.82 0.33 -1.28
N VAL A 79 -13.15 1.54 -1.70
CA VAL A 79 -14.21 1.84 -2.67
C VAL A 79 -13.76 2.89 -3.66
N ARG A 80 -14.15 2.70 -4.93
CA ARG A 80 -14.20 3.68 -6.03
C ARG A 80 -14.22 2.98 -7.38
N MET A 81 -13.44 1.91 -7.54
CA MET A 81 -13.32 1.24 -8.84
C MET A 81 -14.66 0.71 -9.33
N VAL A 82 -14.78 0.54 -10.65
CA VAL A 82 -15.99 -0.01 -11.25
C VAL A 82 -16.07 -1.51 -10.93
N VAL A 83 -17.12 -1.92 -10.24
CA VAL A 83 -17.37 -3.31 -9.79
C VAL A 83 -18.63 -3.93 -10.41
N GLY A 84 -19.20 -3.28 -11.42
CA GLY A 84 -20.39 -3.74 -12.12
C GLY A 84 -20.67 -2.93 -13.40
N PRO A 85 -21.64 -3.35 -14.22
CA PRO A 85 -21.92 -2.74 -15.53
C PRO A 85 -22.78 -1.47 -15.45
N GLY A 86 -23.36 -1.16 -14.28
CA GLY A 86 -24.25 -0.04 -14.07
C GLY A 86 -23.54 1.32 -14.01
N PRO A 87 -24.24 2.42 -14.31
CA PRO A 87 -23.65 3.76 -14.34
C PRO A 87 -23.17 4.26 -12.95
N ASN A 88 -23.61 3.58 -11.89
CA ASN A 88 -23.37 3.92 -10.50
C ASN A 88 -22.51 2.86 -9.78
N ASP A 89 -21.95 1.91 -10.53
CA ASP A 89 -21.17 0.80 -9.98
C ASP A 89 -19.69 1.18 -9.78
N GLY A 90 -19.37 2.48 -9.76
CA GLY A 90 -18.07 3.05 -9.43
C GLY A 90 -18.17 4.53 -9.00
N GLY A 91 -17.01 5.13 -8.73
CA GLY A 91 -16.88 6.52 -8.27
C GLY A 91 -16.97 6.66 -6.75
N GLN A 92 -17.05 7.90 -6.28
CA GLN A 92 -17.12 8.25 -4.86
C GLN A 92 -18.42 8.97 -4.49
N SER A 93 -19.47 8.78 -5.29
CA SER A 93 -20.81 9.26 -4.95
C SER A 93 -21.28 8.65 -3.64
N ARG A 94 -22.12 9.37 -2.91
CA ARG A 94 -22.77 8.84 -1.69
C ARG A 94 -23.46 7.51 -1.96
N TRP A 95 -24.11 7.41 -3.11
CA TRP A 95 -24.83 6.21 -3.52
C TRP A 95 -23.91 5.00 -3.61
N HIS A 96 -22.80 5.12 -4.34
CA HIS A 96 -21.84 4.02 -4.50
C HIS A 96 -21.14 3.68 -3.17
N ILE A 97 -20.70 4.68 -2.40
CA ILE A 97 -20.00 4.46 -1.12
C ILE A 97 -20.89 3.69 -0.13
N LEU A 98 -22.16 4.09 0.01
CA LEU A 98 -23.10 3.47 0.95
C LEU A 98 -23.47 2.04 0.55
N ASP A 99 -23.70 1.79 -0.75
CA ASP A 99 -23.99 0.44 -1.23
C ASP A 99 -22.81 -0.51 -1.03
N GLN A 100 -21.61 -0.05 -1.37
CA GLN A 100 -20.41 -0.88 -1.30
C GLN A 100 -19.94 -1.16 0.12
N VAL A 101 -20.04 -0.21 1.05
CA VAL A 101 -19.67 -0.51 2.45
C VAL A 101 -20.59 -1.59 3.05
N ASP A 102 -21.88 -1.55 2.72
CA ASP A 102 -22.84 -2.56 3.19
C ASP A 102 -22.58 -3.92 2.54
N ARG A 103 -22.14 -3.95 1.28
CA ARG A 103 -21.69 -5.18 0.61
C ARG A 103 -20.44 -5.74 1.28
N SER A 104 -19.39 -4.93 1.44
CA SER A 104 -18.12 -5.34 2.03
C SER A 104 -18.30 -5.91 3.44
N LEU A 105 -19.09 -5.23 4.30
CA LEU A 105 -19.40 -5.73 5.64
C LEU A 105 -20.07 -7.11 5.62
N ARG A 106 -21.03 -7.33 4.72
CA ARG A 106 -21.68 -8.64 4.55
C ARG A 106 -20.70 -9.70 4.07
N SER A 107 -19.91 -9.41 3.03
CA SER A 107 -18.94 -10.36 2.45
C SER A 107 -17.87 -10.76 3.45
N LEU A 108 -17.38 -9.79 4.25
CA LEU A 108 -16.38 -10.03 5.28
C LEU A 108 -16.95 -10.65 6.57
N GLY A 109 -18.27 -10.70 6.73
CA GLY A 109 -18.91 -11.15 7.97
C GLY A 109 -18.59 -10.26 9.18
N ARG A 110 -18.42 -8.94 8.96
CA ARG A 110 -18.04 -7.96 9.98
C ARG A 110 -19.14 -6.93 10.21
N ASP A 111 -19.21 -6.40 11.42
CA ASP A 111 -20.12 -5.30 11.80
C ASP A 111 -19.54 -3.92 11.50
N HIS A 112 -18.21 -3.82 11.37
CA HIS A 112 -17.50 -2.62 10.97
C HIS A 112 -16.21 -2.93 10.19
N LEU A 113 -15.72 -1.94 9.46
CA LEU A 113 -14.35 -1.90 8.94
C LEU A 113 -13.48 -1.04 9.87
N ASP A 114 -12.25 -1.44 10.13
CA ASP A 114 -11.32 -0.64 10.92
C ASP A 114 -10.84 0.58 10.14
N LEU A 115 -10.58 0.40 8.84
CA LEU A 115 -10.13 1.46 7.95
C LEU A 115 -10.73 1.29 6.56
N TYR A 116 -11.45 2.30 6.07
CA TYR A 116 -12.05 2.27 4.73
C TYR A 116 -11.40 3.30 3.81
N TYR A 117 -10.88 2.87 2.67
CA TYR A 117 -10.17 3.76 1.75
C TYR A 117 -11.06 4.26 0.60
N LEU A 118 -10.95 5.55 0.33
CA LEU A 118 -11.26 6.11 -0.98
C LEU A 118 -10.14 5.70 -1.95
N HIS A 119 -10.38 4.65 -2.76
CA HIS A 119 -9.34 3.84 -3.42
C HIS A 119 -8.51 4.59 -4.48
N GLU A 120 -9.08 5.62 -5.10
CA GLU A 120 -8.46 6.39 -6.18
C GLU A 120 -9.15 7.75 -6.29
N TRP A 121 -8.49 8.78 -6.84
CA TRP A 121 -9.14 10.08 -7.04
C TRP A 121 -10.41 9.97 -7.92
N ASP A 122 -11.48 10.63 -7.46
CA ASP A 122 -12.68 10.89 -8.25
C ASP A 122 -12.85 12.40 -8.42
N GLY A 123 -12.56 12.89 -9.63
CA GLY A 123 -12.67 14.30 -9.97
C GLY A 123 -14.08 14.74 -10.38
N GLN A 124 -15.06 13.83 -10.40
CA GLN A 124 -16.44 14.12 -10.81
C GLN A 124 -17.36 14.34 -9.60
N THR A 125 -17.19 13.54 -8.54
CA THR A 125 -17.99 13.70 -7.32
C THR A 125 -17.49 14.91 -6.50
N PRO A 126 -18.38 15.82 -6.05
CA PRO A 126 -17.99 16.87 -5.10
C PRO A 126 -17.40 16.29 -3.81
N LEU A 127 -16.25 16.82 -3.37
CA LEU A 127 -15.58 16.31 -2.17
C LEU A 127 -16.46 16.43 -0.92
N GLU A 128 -17.27 17.46 -0.81
CA GLU A 128 -18.22 17.65 0.29
C GLU A 128 -19.21 16.48 0.39
N GLU A 129 -19.60 15.88 -0.75
CA GLU A 129 -20.48 14.71 -0.78
C GLU A 129 -19.74 13.46 -0.32
N SER A 130 -18.57 13.17 -0.89
CA SER A 130 -17.79 11.97 -0.56
C SER A 130 -17.33 12.01 0.90
N LEU A 131 -16.71 13.11 1.34
CA LEU A 131 -16.17 13.26 2.70
C LEU A 131 -17.29 13.36 3.74
N GLY A 132 -18.41 14.02 3.43
CA GLY A 132 -19.58 14.02 4.31
C GLY A 132 -20.22 12.63 4.44
N THR A 133 -20.11 11.79 3.41
CA THR A 133 -20.54 10.39 3.47
C THR A 133 -19.59 9.55 4.34
N MET A 134 -18.28 9.73 4.19
CA MET A 134 -17.28 9.06 5.06
C MET A 134 -17.44 9.48 6.52
N ASP A 135 -17.66 10.76 6.81
CA ASP A 135 -17.96 11.26 8.16
C ASP A 135 -19.21 10.58 8.75
N SER A 136 -20.28 10.49 7.97
CA SER A 136 -21.52 9.80 8.38
C SER A 136 -21.27 8.32 8.70
N LEU A 137 -20.46 7.64 7.89
CA LEU A 137 -20.09 6.24 8.12
C LEU A 137 -19.29 6.06 9.41
N VAL A 138 -18.32 6.94 9.67
CA VAL A 138 -17.55 6.90 10.92
C VAL A 138 -18.47 7.12 12.12
N ARG A 139 -19.33 8.14 12.07
CA ARG A 139 -20.28 8.45 13.16
C ARG A 139 -21.29 7.33 13.40
N SER A 140 -21.68 6.61 12.35
CA SER A 140 -22.58 5.45 12.46
C SER A 140 -21.91 4.21 13.06
N GLY A 141 -20.58 4.17 13.10
CA GLY A 141 -19.81 3.02 13.57
C GLY A 141 -19.59 1.93 12.52
N LYS A 142 -20.13 2.06 11.29
CA LYS A 142 -19.88 1.12 10.18
C LYS A 142 -18.41 1.07 9.75
N ILE A 143 -17.70 2.17 9.95
CA ILE A 143 -16.24 2.23 9.80
C ILE A 143 -15.66 2.93 11.03
N ARG A 144 -14.44 2.57 11.48
CA ARG A 144 -13.76 3.25 12.60
C ARG A 144 -12.98 4.45 12.12
N TYR A 145 -12.24 4.27 11.03
CA TYR A 145 -11.43 5.28 10.40
C TYR A 145 -11.58 5.19 8.88
N TYR A 146 -11.09 6.22 8.19
CA TYR A 146 -10.97 6.18 6.74
C TYR A 146 -9.65 6.79 6.27
N GLY A 147 -9.28 6.44 5.04
CA GLY A 147 -8.10 6.96 4.38
C GLY A 147 -8.37 7.27 2.91
N VAL A 148 -7.35 7.78 2.24
CA VAL A 148 -7.34 7.99 0.78
C VAL A 148 -6.26 7.12 0.15
N SER A 149 -6.41 6.75 -1.11
CA SER A 149 -5.42 5.98 -1.85
C SER A 149 -5.24 6.61 -3.22
N ASN A 150 -3.99 6.71 -3.67
CA ASN A 150 -3.62 7.28 -4.97
C ASN A 150 -4.04 8.75 -5.17
N PHE A 151 -4.15 9.53 -4.09
CA PHE A 151 -4.38 10.97 -4.17
C PHE A 151 -3.02 11.68 -4.32
N THR A 152 -2.94 12.62 -5.25
CA THR A 152 -1.82 13.57 -5.28
C THR A 152 -1.86 14.49 -4.06
N SER A 153 -0.73 15.11 -3.71
CA SER A 153 -0.61 15.94 -2.52
C SER A 153 -1.60 17.12 -2.50
N TRP A 154 -1.82 17.80 -3.63
CA TRP A 154 -2.81 18.88 -3.69
C TRP A 154 -4.25 18.37 -3.49
N GLN A 155 -4.55 17.14 -3.93
CA GLN A 155 -5.86 16.51 -3.71
C GLN A 155 -6.05 16.11 -2.24
N LEU A 156 -5.02 15.54 -1.61
CA LEU A 156 -5.02 15.26 -0.17
C LEU A 156 -5.25 16.55 0.61
N MET A 157 -4.44 17.59 0.37
CA MET A 157 -4.57 18.88 1.06
C MET A 157 -5.95 19.53 0.82
N LYS A 158 -6.50 19.41 -0.39
CA LYS A 158 -7.86 19.88 -0.70
C LYS A 158 -8.91 19.11 0.11
N ALA A 159 -8.79 17.78 0.22
CA ALA A 159 -9.72 16.97 1.01
C ALA A 159 -9.66 17.34 2.51
N LEU A 160 -8.44 17.49 3.06
CA LEU A 160 -8.24 17.93 4.45
C LEU A 160 -8.87 19.30 4.72
N MET A 161 -8.69 20.26 3.81
CA MET A 161 -9.32 21.58 3.91
C MET A 161 -10.85 21.51 3.91
N VAL A 162 -11.45 20.65 3.07
CA VAL A 162 -12.91 20.45 3.06
C VAL A 162 -13.37 19.86 4.39
N CYS A 163 -12.65 18.88 4.95
CA CYS A 163 -12.95 18.33 6.27
C CYS A 163 -12.93 19.41 7.35
N ASP A 164 -11.88 20.21 7.41
CA ASP A 164 -11.74 21.28 8.42
C ASP A 164 -12.84 22.32 8.30
N ARG A 165 -13.17 22.73 7.07
CA ARG A 165 -14.21 23.73 6.81
C ARG A 165 -15.59 23.27 7.27
N HIS A 166 -15.90 21.99 7.09
CA HIS A 166 -17.22 21.43 7.39
C HIS A 166 -17.30 20.71 8.74
N GLY A 167 -16.18 20.60 9.46
CA GLY A 167 -16.11 19.84 10.71
C GLY A 167 -16.27 18.32 10.51
N PHE A 168 -15.95 17.82 9.32
CA PHE A 168 -15.91 16.39 9.07
C PHE A 168 -14.68 15.75 9.71
N ILE A 169 -14.81 14.50 10.10
CA ILE A 169 -13.66 13.69 10.52
C ILE A 169 -12.66 13.65 9.36
N ARG A 170 -11.37 13.86 9.62
CA ARG A 170 -10.30 13.83 8.61
C ARG A 170 -9.90 12.39 8.28
N PRO A 171 -9.42 12.09 7.05
CA PRO A 171 -8.74 10.82 6.79
C PRO A 171 -7.52 10.69 7.71
N VAL A 172 -7.14 9.46 8.07
CA VAL A 172 -5.99 9.18 8.97
C VAL A 172 -4.85 8.46 8.27
N SER A 173 -5.06 8.01 7.02
CA SER A 173 -4.09 7.24 6.25
C SER A 173 -4.12 7.65 4.78
N GLN A 174 -2.95 7.63 4.15
CA GLN A 174 -2.82 7.54 2.69
C GLN A 174 -2.28 6.15 2.30
N GLN A 175 -2.83 5.54 1.25
CA GLN A 175 -2.27 4.34 0.64
C GLN A 175 -1.62 4.69 -0.70
N ILE A 176 -0.32 4.42 -0.85
CA ILE A 176 0.49 4.89 -1.99
C ILE A 176 1.41 3.81 -2.54
N TYR A 177 1.78 3.90 -3.82
CA TYR A 177 2.82 3.06 -4.40
C TYR A 177 4.20 3.61 -4.04
N TYR A 178 5.04 2.78 -3.43
CA TYR A 178 6.40 3.19 -3.08
C TYR A 178 7.32 1.98 -3.08
N THR A 179 8.43 2.08 -3.80
CA THR A 179 9.46 1.05 -3.88
C THR A 179 10.81 1.74 -4.01
N PRO A 180 11.94 1.06 -3.77
CA PRO A 180 13.24 1.59 -4.11
C PRO A 180 13.34 2.06 -5.57
N GLN A 181 12.63 1.44 -6.52
CA GLN A 181 12.67 1.85 -7.94
C GLN A 181 11.80 3.09 -8.22
N ALA A 182 10.66 3.22 -7.54
CA ALA A 182 9.65 4.24 -7.79
C ALA A 182 9.47 5.10 -6.55
N ARG A 183 10.28 6.16 -6.49
CA ARG A 183 10.47 7.02 -5.31
C ARG A 183 9.79 8.39 -5.45
N GLU A 184 8.93 8.57 -6.44
CA GLU A 184 8.29 9.86 -6.73
C GLU A 184 7.41 10.38 -5.59
N VAL A 185 6.91 9.50 -4.73
CA VAL A 185 6.12 9.88 -3.55
C VAL A 185 6.92 10.69 -2.52
N GLU A 186 8.25 10.59 -2.54
CA GLU A 186 9.17 11.32 -1.66
C GLU A 186 9.17 12.83 -1.95
N TYR A 187 8.72 13.28 -3.14
CA TYR A 187 8.68 14.71 -3.46
C TYR A 187 7.64 15.46 -2.64
N GLU A 188 6.44 14.92 -2.48
CA GLU A 188 5.35 15.65 -1.82
C GLU A 188 4.40 14.77 -1.02
N MET A 189 4.12 13.52 -1.44
CA MET A 189 3.07 12.72 -0.80
C MET A 189 3.46 12.30 0.61
N ILE A 190 4.70 11.83 0.81
CA ILE A 190 5.23 11.52 2.15
C ILE A 190 5.36 12.79 3.00
N PRO A 191 5.99 13.88 2.53
CA PRO A 191 6.06 15.14 3.28
C PRO A 191 4.70 15.70 3.69
N ALA A 192 3.72 15.71 2.80
CA ALA A 192 2.37 16.18 3.10
C ALA A 192 1.70 15.32 4.18
N ALA A 193 1.94 14.01 4.18
CA ALA A 193 1.42 13.14 5.21
C ALA A 193 2.10 13.34 6.57
N ILE A 194 3.43 13.54 6.59
CA ILE A 194 4.17 13.89 7.81
C ILE A 194 3.63 15.20 8.40
N ASP A 195 3.54 16.26 7.60
CA ASP A 195 3.06 17.58 8.01
C ASP A 195 1.62 17.53 8.57
N GLN A 196 0.76 16.73 7.95
CA GLN A 196 -0.66 16.64 8.31
C GLN A 196 -0.99 15.55 9.34
N GLY A 197 0.02 14.82 9.84
CA GLY A 197 -0.18 13.73 10.81
C GLY A 197 -0.94 12.53 10.24
N ILE A 198 -0.76 12.24 8.95
CA ILE A 198 -1.39 11.14 8.21
C ILE A 198 -0.41 9.95 8.14
N GLY A 199 -0.88 8.75 8.46
CA GLY A 199 -0.07 7.54 8.28
C GLY A 199 0.09 7.18 6.80
N THR A 200 1.24 6.62 6.43
CA THR A 200 1.48 6.14 5.06
C THR A 200 1.50 4.62 5.04
N GLN A 201 0.55 4.03 4.31
CA GLN A 201 0.55 2.63 3.97
C GLN A 201 1.05 2.43 2.52
N VAL A 202 2.09 1.64 2.33
CA VAL A 202 2.63 1.35 1.00
C VAL A 202 1.93 0.13 0.41
N TRP A 203 1.42 0.27 -0.82
CA TRP A 203 0.93 -0.85 -1.62
C TRP A 203 1.95 -1.29 -2.68
N SER A 204 1.94 -2.58 -3.01
CA SER A 204 2.92 -3.24 -3.89
C SER A 204 4.39 -2.91 -3.59
N PRO A 205 4.86 -3.03 -2.33
CA PRO A 205 6.23 -2.70 -1.95
C PRO A 205 7.28 -3.50 -2.75
N LEU A 206 6.98 -4.76 -3.08
CA LEU A 206 7.84 -5.63 -3.89
C LEU A 206 7.70 -5.41 -5.42
N ALA A 207 7.07 -4.32 -5.85
CA ALA A 207 6.78 -3.99 -7.26
C ALA A 207 6.16 -5.17 -8.03
N MET A 208 5.05 -5.72 -7.54
CA MET A 208 4.41 -6.91 -8.13
C MET A 208 5.31 -8.15 -8.22
N GLY A 209 6.34 -8.24 -7.39
CA GLY A 209 7.29 -9.34 -7.34
C GLY A 209 8.59 -9.09 -8.13
N LEU A 210 8.75 -7.93 -8.78
CA LEU A 210 9.97 -7.59 -9.51
C LEU A 210 11.19 -7.54 -8.58
N LEU A 211 11.01 -7.07 -7.35
CA LEU A 211 12.07 -6.87 -6.37
C LEU A 211 12.30 -8.11 -5.49
N THR A 212 11.97 -9.30 -6.01
CA THR A 212 12.17 -10.59 -5.30
C THR A 212 13.39 -11.38 -5.77
N GLY A 213 14.12 -10.87 -6.77
CA GLY A 213 15.27 -11.57 -7.37
C GLY A 213 14.93 -12.57 -8.47
N LYS A 214 13.64 -12.78 -8.75
CA LYS A 214 13.16 -13.65 -9.85
C LYS A 214 13.46 -13.09 -11.24
N TYR A 215 13.64 -11.76 -11.34
CA TYR A 215 13.92 -11.05 -12.58
C TYR A 215 15.38 -10.62 -12.59
N ARG A 216 16.19 -11.23 -13.46
CA ARG A 216 17.62 -10.94 -13.58
C ARG A 216 18.03 -10.72 -15.02
N ARG A 217 19.10 -9.96 -15.22
CA ARG A 217 19.69 -9.71 -16.55
C ARG A 217 19.95 -11.04 -17.27
N GLY A 218 19.46 -11.17 -18.50
CA GLY A 218 19.63 -12.38 -19.30
C GLY A 218 18.76 -13.57 -18.87
N SER A 219 17.90 -13.40 -17.88
CA SER A 219 16.96 -14.43 -17.40
C SER A 219 15.52 -13.93 -17.54
N ARG A 220 14.69 -14.67 -18.28
CA ARG A 220 13.23 -14.47 -18.21
C ARG A 220 12.66 -15.44 -17.16
N PRO A 221 11.77 -14.98 -16.26
CA PRO A 221 11.09 -15.88 -15.35
C PRO A 221 10.35 -16.95 -16.14
N ARG A 222 10.52 -18.22 -15.75
CA ARG A 222 10.08 -19.36 -16.55
C ARG A 222 8.56 -19.58 -16.50
N GLN A 223 7.91 -19.30 -15.35
CA GLN A 223 6.47 -19.39 -15.05
C GLN A 223 6.23 -19.00 -13.57
N GLY A 224 4.97 -18.73 -13.17
CA GLY A 224 4.60 -18.54 -11.75
C GLY A 224 4.89 -17.15 -11.20
N THR A 225 4.91 -16.14 -12.06
CA THR A 225 5.13 -14.73 -11.70
C THR A 225 3.98 -13.87 -12.20
N ARG A 226 3.64 -12.79 -11.48
CA ARG A 226 2.54 -11.89 -11.91
C ARG A 226 2.69 -11.39 -13.34
N MET A 227 3.93 -11.14 -13.79
CA MET A 227 4.20 -10.73 -15.17
C MET A 227 4.05 -11.87 -16.20
N SER A 228 4.43 -13.10 -15.86
CA SER A 228 4.30 -14.24 -16.79
C SER A 228 2.89 -14.80 -16.85
N ASP A 229 2.14 -14.64 -15.77
CA ASP A 229 0.82 -15.23 -15.58
C ASP A 229 -0.30 -14.28 -16.05
N GLY A 230 0.01 -12.99 -16.28
CA GLY A 230 -0.87 -11.97 -16.85
C GLY A 230 -0.31 -11.34 -18.15
N ASP A 231 -0.92 -10.26 -18.62
CA ASP A 231 -0.45 -9.53 -19.82
C ASP A 231 0.69 -8.53 -19.54
N GLY A 232 1.08 -8.39 -18.27
CA GLY A 232 2.15 -7.51 -17.81
C GLY A 232 1.78 -6.02 -17.76
N SER A 233 0.55 -5.64 -18.08
CA SER A 233 0.10 -4.24 -18.15
C SER A 233 0.08 -3.53 -16.79
N ASP A 234 -0.16 -4.27 -15.71
CA ASP A 234 -0.14 -3.79 -14.33
C ASP A 234 1.28 -3.48 -13.83
N VAL A 235 2.30 -3.97 -14.53
CA VAL A 235 3.69 -3.85 -14.10
C VAL A 235 4.34 -2.63 -14.77
N ARG A 236 4.55 -1.57 -13.98
CA ARG A 236 5.17 -0.33 -14.47
C ARG A 236 6.69 -0.39 -14.33
N ILE A 237 7.39 -0.73 -15.41
CA ILE A 237 8.85 -0.66 -15.49
C ILE A 237 9.25 0.46 -16.42
N GLN A 238 9.85 1.51 -15.86
CA GLN A 238 10.38 2.63 -16.66
C GLN A 238 11.75 2.28 -17.26
N ASP A 239 12.59 1.59 -16.48
CA ASP A 239 13.96 1.24 -16.87
C ASP A 239 14.30 -0.18 -16.37
N TRP A 240 14.49 -1.10 -17.31
CA TRP A 240 14.86 -2.49 -17.04
C TRP A 240 16.28 -2.64 -16.52
N GLU A 241 17.22 -1.84 -17.00
CA GLU A 241 18.61 -1.88 -16.59
C GLU A 241 18.75 -1.40 -15.14
N ASN A 242 18.00 -0.35 -14.79
CA ASN A 242 17.88 0.10 -13.41
C ASN A 242 17.27 -0.98 -12.50
N LEU A 243 16.18 -1.63 -12.93
CA LEU A 243 15.57 -2.73 -12.18
C LEU A 243 16.56 -3.86 -11.90
N TYR A 244 17.32 -4.32 -12.91
CA TYR A 244 18.31 -5.37 -12.72
C TYR A 244 19.43 -4.94 -11.77
N THR A 245 19.85 -3.68 -11.86
CA THR A 245 20.87 -3.11 -10.95
C THR A 245 20.34 -3.08 -9.52
N MET A 246 19.07 -2.71 -9.34
CA MET A 246 18.41 -2.69 -8.03
C MET A 246 18.33 -4.09 -7.44
N VAL A 247 17.87 -5.07 -8.21
CA VAL A 247 17.81 -6.46 -7.78
C VAL A 247 19.19 -7.00 -7.38
N ASN A 248 20.26 -6.63 -8.09
CA ASN A 248 21.62 -7.02 -7.73
C ASN A 248 22.08 -6.39 -6.41
N ALA A 249 21.79 -5.10 -6.19
CA ALA A 249 22.12 -4.42 -4.93
C ALA A 249 21.39 -5.08 -3.74
N LEU A 250 20.09 -5.36 -3.90
CA LEU A 250 19.31 -6.06 -2.89
C LEU A 250 19.84 -7.49 -2.63
N ASP A 251 20.25 -8.21 -3.68
CA ASP A 251 20.84 -9.56 -3.58
C ASP A 251 22.18 -9.58 -2.85
N GLU A 252 23.03 -8.57 -3.04
CA GLU A 252 24.29 -8.43 -2.33
C GLU A 252 24.07 -8.20 -0.83
N ILE A 253 23.15 -7.29 -0.48
CA ILE A 253 22.78 -6.99 0.92
C ILE A 253 22.14 -8.23 1.56
N ALA A 254 21.21 -8.88 0.85
CA ALA A 254 20.53 -10.08 1.30
C ALA A 254 21.52 -11.21 1.66
N ARG A 255 22.57 -11.41 0.84
CA ARG A 255 23.62 -12.40 1.13
C ARG A 255 24.44 -12.07 2.36
N ARG A 256 24.74 -10.79 2.63
CA ARG A 256 25.49 -10.40 3.84
C ARG A 256 24.70 -10.66 5.11
N HIS A 257 23.39 -10.43 5.08
CA HIS A 257 22.50 -10.64 6.22
C HIS A 257 21.92 -12.05 6.33
N GLY A 258 22.05 -12.87 5.28
CA GLY A 258 21.53 -14.25 5.28
C GLY A 258 20.00 -14.33 5.19
N VAL A 259 19.36 -13.33 4.58
CA VAL A 259 17.89 -13.19 4.47
C VAL A 259 17.45 -13.18 3.00
N PRO A 260 16.15 -13.37 2.70
CA PRO A 260 15.61 -13.19 1.35
C PRO A 260 15.73 -11.76 0.83
N ILE A 261 15.87 -11.60 -0.49
CA ILE A 261 15.88 -10.28 -1.16
C ILE A 261 14.65 -9.44 -0.80
N ALA A 262 13.48 -10.08 -0.72
CA ALA A 262 12.24 -9.41 -0.35
C ALA A 262 12.30 -8.80 1.07
N ALA A 263 13.00 -9.44 2.00
CA ALA A 263 13.14 -8.92 3.36
C ALA A 263 13.96 -7.62 3.39
N VAL A 264 15.03 -7.54 2.58
CA VAL A 264 15.86 -6.33 2.43
C VAL A 264 15.04 -5.18 1.86
N ASP A 265 14.28 -5.42 0.79
CA ASP A 265 13.43 -4.40 0.15
C ASP A 265 12.39 -3.83 1.12
N LEU A 266 11.71 -4.71 1.85
CA LEU A 266 10.71 -4.32 2.84
C LEU A 266 11.35 -3.59 4.04
N ALA A 267 12.49 -4.05 4.55
CA ALA A 267 13.19 -3.38 5.64
C ALA A 267 13.67 -1.97 5.22
N TRP A 268 14.13 -1.81 3.98
CA TRP A 268 14.49 -0.50 3.44
C TRP A 268 13.29 0.44 3.44
N LEU A 269 12.12 -0.03 2.99
CA LEU A 269 10.87 0.77 2.99
C LEU A 269 10.42 1.12 4.42
N LEU A 270 10.52 0.19 5.38
CA LEU A 270 10.19 0.43 6.78
C LEU A 270 11.13 1.44 7.45
N ALA A 271 12.37 1.57 6.97
CA ALA A 271 13.31 2.57 7.45
C ALA A 271 13.05 3.98 6.89
N ARG A 272 12.13 4.14 5.91
CA ARG A 272 11.84 5.44 5.29
C ARG A 272 10.98 6.31 6.22
N PRO A 273 11.29 7.61 6.35
CA PRO A 273 10.44 8.53 7.12
C PRO A 273 9.00 8.55 6.59
N GLY A 274 8.05 8.68 7.51
CA GLY A 274 6.61 8.74 7.21
C GLY A 274 5.95 7.41 6.83
N VAL A 275 6.72 6.35 6.54
CA VAL A 275 6.17 5.01 6.28
C VAL A 275 5.70 4.35 7.58
N THR A 276 4.43 3.96 7.64
CA THR A 276 3.79 3.38 8.84
C THR A 276 3.50 1.89 8.68
N ASN A 277 3.15 1.45 7.46
CA ASN A 277 2.74 0.08 7.18
C ASN A 277 3.05 -0.30 5.72
N LEU A 278 3.38 -1.56 5.44
CA LEU A 278 3.47 -2.10 4.08
C LEU A 278 2.42 -3.20 3.88
N ALA A 279 1.57 -3.07 2.85
CA ALA A 279 0.64 -4.12 2.45
C ALA A 279 1.36 -5.16 1.57
N VAL A 280 1.61 -6.35 2.12
CA VAL A 280 2.37 -7.42 1.45
C VAL A 280 1.44 -8.57 1.08
N GLY A 281 1.33 -8.86 -0.22
CA GLY A 281 0.57 -10.00 -0.71
C GLY A 281 1.44 -11.25 -0.87
N ALA A 282 0.91 -12.39 -0.47
CA ALA A 282 1.55 -13.70 -0.61
C ALA A 282 0.56 -14.72 -1.18
N ARG A 283 1.06 -15.71 -1.93
CA ARG A 283 0.23 -16.83 -2.44
C ARG A 283 0.27 -18.07 -1.55
N ASN A 284 1.20 -18.11 -0.60
CA ASN A 284 1.37 -19.19 0.36
C ASN A 284 2.18 -18.70 1.56
N THR A 285 2.21 -19.51 2.61
CA THR A 285 2.87 -19.20 3.88
C THR A 285 4.38 -19.05 3.76
N ASP A 286 5.04 -19.76 2.83
CA ASP A 286 6.48 -19.61 2.60
C ASP A 286 6.85 -18.22 2.06
N GLN A 287 6.07 -17.70 1.11
CA GLN A 287 6.25 -16.32 0.61
C GLN A 287 6.00 -15.28 1.69
N LEU A 288 4.99 -15.52 2.55
CA LEU A 288 4.70 -14.64 3.67
C LEU A 288 5.85 -14.66 4.69
N LYS A 289 6.33 -15.84 5.10
CA LYS A 289 7.47 -16.00 6.01
C LYS A 289 8.73 -15.30 5.50
N ALA A 290 9.04 -15.43 4.21
CA ALA A 290 10.16 -14.72 3.60
C ALA A 290 10.02 -13.18 3.67
N SER A 291 8.79 -12.66 3.66
CA SER A 291 8.52 -11.23 3.83
C SER A 291 8.61 -10.80 5.31
N LEU A 292 8.19 -11.68 6.23
CA LEU A 292 8.21 -11.43 7.67
C LEU A 292 9.62 -11.32 8.24
N GLU A 293 10.64 -11.89 7.58
CA GLU A 293 12.05 -11.71 7.96
C GLU A 293 12.48 -10.24 7.97
N ALA A 294 11.77 -9.36 7.24
CA ALA A 294 12.00 -7.91 7.28
C ALA A 294 11.79 -7.30 8.68
N LEU A 295 10.94 -7.89 9.52
CA LEU A 295 10.59 -7.36 10.84
C LEU A 295 11.75 -7.40 11.84
N SER A 296 12.73 -8.28 11.62
CA SER A 296 13.92 -8.45 12.45
C SER A 296 15.20 -7.97 11.78
N LEU A 297 15.11 -7.44 10.56
CA LEU A 297 16.26 -7.01 9.78
C LEU A 297 16.58 -5.54 10.06
N GLU A 298 17.77 -5.28 10.60
CA GLU A 298 18.31 -3.93 10.76
C GLU A 298 19.31 -3.67 9.62
N LEU A 299 18.98 -2.72 8.74
CA LEU A 299 19.88 -2.25 7.70
C LEU A 299 20.75 -1.12 8.26
N ASP A 300 22.06 -1.19 8.02
CA ASP A 300 22.97 -0.09 8.36
C ASP A 300 22.89 1.06 7.34
N ASP A 301 23.54 2.18 7.65
CA ASP A 301 23.53 3.37 6.79
C ASP A 301 24.08 3.09 5.38
N GLU A 302 25.06 2.19 5.26
CA GLU A 302 25.67 1.86 3.97
C GLU A 302 24.72 0.99 3.13
N ASP A 303 23.94 0.11 3.76
CA ASP A 303 22.91 -0.69 3.09
C ASP A 303 21.80 0.18 2.54
N ILE A 304 21.30 1.10 3.37
CA ILE A 304 20.29 2.09 2.96
C ILE A 304 20.82 2.96 1.83
N ALA A 305 22.08 3.42 1.93
CA ALA A 305 22.71 4.23 0.90
C ALA A 305 22.94 3.45 -0.40
N ALA A 306 23.36 2.19 -0.33
CA ALA A 306 23.61 1.34 -1.50
C ALA A 306 22.35 1.15 -2.35
N ILE A 307 21.21 0.90 -1.72
CA ILE A 307 19.91 0.80 -2.39
C ILE A 307 19.54 2.16 -3.01
N SER A 308 19.65 3.23 -2.21
CA SER A 308 19.26 4.59 -2.63
C SER A 308 20.09 5.13 -3.81
N ARG A 309 21.35 4.71 -3.94
CA ARG A 309 22.27 5.12 -5.04
C ARG A 309 21.87 4.52 -6.39
N VAL A 310 21.15 3.40 -6.43
CA VAL A 310 20.72 2.78 -7.69
C VAL A 310 19.62 3.60 -8.36
N SER A 311 18.73 4.18 -7.57
CA SER A 311 17.57 4.96 -8.02
C SER A 311 17.60 6.37 -7.41
N PRO A 312 18.59 7.20 -7.78
CA PRO A 312 18.73 8.53 -7.23
C PRO A 312 17.49 9.38 -7.55
N LEU A 313 16.89 9.99 -6.52
CA LEU A 313 15.80 10.93 -6.73
C LEU A 313 16.38 12.22 -7.32
N ARG A 314 15.96 12.58 -8.54
CA ARG A 314 16.44 13.81 -9.20
C ARG A 314 15.78 15.02 -8.53
N VAL A 315 16.56 16.00 -8.10
CA VAL A 315 15.99 17.22 -7.50
C VAL A 315 15.31 18.05 -8.59
N ARG A 316 13.97 18.04 -8.62
CA ARG A 316 13.15 18.75 -9.63
C ARG A 316 12.78 20.15 -9.13
N TYR A 317 12.33 21.02 -10.04
CA TYR A 317 11.65 22.25 -9.62
C TYR A 317 10.34 21.87 -8.90
N PRO A 318 9.95 22.52 -7.78
CA PRO A 318 10.62 23.65 -7.14
C PRO A 318 11.69 23.29 -6.08
N PHE A 319 11.91 22.00 -5.80
CA PHE A 319 12.77 21.53 -4.71
C PHE A 319 14.24 21.96 -4.82
N TRP A 320 14.86 21.95 -6.00
CA TRP A 320 16.26 22.41 -6.13
C TRP A 320 16.37 23.90 -5.79
N HIS A 321 15.36 24.70 -6.18
CA HIS A 321 15.35 26.13 -5.92
C HIS A 321 15.12 26.42 -4.42
N GLN A 322 14.32 25.59 -3.74
CA GLN A 322 14.13 25.64 -2.30
C GLN A 322 15.39 25.21 -1.53
N ALA A 323 16.11 24.19 -2.02
CA ALA A 323 17.40 23.79 -1.46
C ALA A 323 18.41 24.94 -1.52
N ASP A 324 18.48 25.62 -2.66
CA ASP A 324 19.41 26.72 -2.90
C ASP A 324 19.06 27.99 -2.10
N LEU A 325 17.76 28.32 -1.99
CA LEU A 325 17.33 29.65 -1.53
C LEU A 325 16.47 29.66 -0.26
N ALA A 326 16.07 28.50 0.27
CA ALA A 326 15.19 28.40 1.44
C ALA A 326 15.63 27.33 2.46
N SER A 327 16.81 26.74 2.31
CA SER A 327 17.29 25.63 3.17
C SER A 327 17.39 25.98 4.67
N ASP A 328 17.53 27.26 5.02
CA ASP A 328 17.53 27.75 6.42
C ASP A 328 16.14 27.80 7.05
N ARG A 329 15.06 27.63 6.26
CA ARG A 329 13.65 27.80 6.69
C ARG A 329 12.80 26.54 6.59
N LEU A 330 13.39 25.41 6.22
CA LEU A 330 12.67 24.15 6.02
C LEU A 330 12.23 23.51 7.34
N SER A 331 10.97 23.07 7.38
CA SER A 331 10.37 22.29 8.46
C SER A 331 10.93 20.86 8.49
N GLU A 332 10.49 20.07 9.47
CA GLU A 332 10.85 18.64 9.54
C GLU A 332 10.34 17.85 8.31
N ALA A 333 9.11 18.11 7.87
CA ALA A 333 8.53 17.49 6.68
C ALA A 333 9.32 17.85 5.41
N ASP A 334 9.83 19.07 5.33
CA ASP A 334 10.63 19.54 4.18
C ASP A 334 12.05 18.94 4.18
N ARG A 335 12.62 18.68 5.36
CA ARG A 335 13.96 18.12 5.51
C ARG A 335 14.06 16.69 5.00
N ASP A 336 12.97 15.93 5.04
CA ASP A 336 12.94 14.58 4.45
C ASP A 336 13.16 14.64 2.93
N ILE A 337 12.56 15.62 2.25
CA ILE A 337 12.76 15.87 0.82
C ILE A 337 14.23 16.19 0.55
N ILE A 338 14.83 17.09 1.35
CA ILE A 338 16.20 17.57 1.13
C ILE A 338 17.25 16.54 1.56
N ALA A 339 17.12 15.85 2.68
CA ALA A 339 18.05 14.78 3.07
C ALA A 339 18.09 13.66 2.03
N THR A 340 16.94 13.38 1.41
CA THR A 340 16.81 12.34 0.39
C THR A 340 17.30 12.78 -1.00
N THR A 341 17.41 14.09 -1.25
CA THR A 341 17.84 14.67 -2.54
C THR A 341 19.23 15.31 -2.53
N ALA A 342 19.69 15.84 -1.39
CA ALA A 342 20.91 16.63 -1.23
C ALA A 342 22.18 15.78 -1.09
N ALA A 343 22.07 14.46 -0.95
CA ALA A 343 23.22 13.56 -1.12
C ALA A 343 23.83 13.56 -2.54
N GLN A 344 23.33 14.43 -3.44
CA GLN A 344 23.80 14.66 -4.81
C GLN A 344 24.49 16.02 -5.03
N LEU A 345 24.58 16.87 -3.99
CA LEU A 345 25.39 18.10 -3.98
C LEU A 345 26.65 17.86 -3.13
#